data_AF-A0A3B0YV75-F1
#
_entry.id   AF-A0A3B0YV75-F1
#
_cell.length_a   1.000
_cell.length_b   1.000
_cell.length_c   1.000
_cell.angle_alpha   90.00
_cell.angle_beta   90.00
_cell.angle_gamma   90.00
#
_symmetry.space_group_name_H-M   'P 1'
#
loop_
_entity.id
_entity.type
_entity.pdbx_description
1 polymer ?
#
loop_
_entity_poly.entity_id
_entity_poly.type
_entity_poly.pdbx_seq_one_letter_code
_entity_poly.pdbx_strand_id
1 'polypeptide(L)' 'MTAADTVSGILIKLFGGGYAFRVYHDKKKERFTDYELRHDDLSVTIDSDALASFYSAGENHVLDHSPNVLGLKEI' A
#
# COMPACT_ATOMS: atom_id res chain seq x y z
N MET A 1 20.26 0.65 -12.98
CA MET A 1 19.62 0.81 -11.67
C MET A 1 19.58 2.30 -11.39
N THR A 2 18.39 2.84 -11.13
CA THR A 2 18.19 4.28 -10.87
C THR A 2 17.65 4.41 -9.45
N ALA A 3 18.18 5.35 -8.67
CA ALA A 3 17.69 5.61 -7.33
C ALA A 3 16.24 6.12 -7.38
N ALA A 4 15.42 5.72 -6.40
CA ALA A 4 14.01 6.12 -6.28
C ALA A 4 13.81 7.31 -5.32
N ASP A 5 14.88 8.05 -5.03
CA ASP A 5 14.87 9.14 -4.05
C ASP A 5 13.81 10.19 -4.41
N THR A 6 13.00 10.60 -3.42
CA THR A 6 11.97 11.64 -3.53
C THR A 6 10.77 11.33 -4.43
N VAL A 7 10.67 10.11 -5.00
CA VAL A 7 9.53 9.71 -5.83
C VAL A 7 8.30 9.46 -4.96
N SER A 8 7.20 10.15 -5.28
CA SER A 8 5.88 9.92 -4.65
C SER A 8 4.97 9.15 -5.59
N GLY A 9 4.18 8.24 -5.04
CA GLY A 9 3.28 7.37 -5.80
C GLY A 9 2.16 6.83 -4.92
N ILE A 10 1.37 5.91 -5.47
CA ILE A 10 0.21 5.33 -4.81
C ILE A 10 0.37 3.82 -4.76
N LEU A 11 0.18 3.22 -3.59
CA LEU A 11 0.04 1.78 -3.43
C LEU A 11 -1.32 1.36 -3.97
N ILE A 12 -1.34 0.50 -4.99
CA ILE A 12 -2.58 -0.02 -5.59
C ILE A 12 -2.63 -1.54 -5.49
N LYS A 13 -3.84 -2.09 -5.34
CA LYS A 13 -4.10 -3.52 -5.47
C LYS A 13 -4.36 -3.85 -6.94
N LEU A 14 -3.67 -4.87 -7.45
CA LEU A 14 -3.82 -5.27 -8.86
C LEU A 14 -4.98 -6.25 -9.06
N PHE A 15 -5.56 -6.23 -10.27
CA PHE A 15 -6.53 -7.24 -10.68
C PHE A 15 -5.81 -8.58 -10.86
N GLY A 16 -6.14 -9.56 -10.01
CA GLY A 16 -5.42 -10.84 -9.92
C GLY A 16 -4.65 -11.05 -8.61
N GLY A 17 -4.63 -10.04 -7.72
CA GLY A 17 -3.92 -10.10 -6.44
C GLY A 17 -2.56 -9.40 -6.50
N GLY A 18 -1.95 -9.21 -5.33
CA GLY A 18 -0.71 -8.45 -5.18
C GLY A 18 -0.89 -6.94 -5.18
N TYR A 19 0.23 -6.25 -5.02
CA TYR A 19 0.29 -4.79 -4.92
C TYR A 19 1.37 -4.21 -5.84
N ALA A 20 1.14 -3.01 -6.33
CA ALA A 20 2.13 -2.23 -7.08
C ALA A 20 2.23 -0.80 -6.53
N PHE A 21 3.41 -0.20 -6.66
CA PHE A 21 3.61 1.23 -6.45
C PHE A 21 3.49 1.95 -7.79
N ARG A 22 2.41 2.72 -7.97
CA ARG A 22 2.13 3.48 -9.19
C ARG A 22 2.68 4.90 -9.10
N VAL A 23 3.51 5.29 -10.06
CA VAL A 23 4.05 6.65 -10.19
C VAL A 23 3.47 7.31 -11.43
N TYR A 24 2.86 8.49 -11.25
CA TYR A 24 2.33 9.29 -12.35
C TYR A 24 3.39 10.27 -12.87
N HIS A 25 3.54 10.31 -14.19
CA HIS A 25 4.56 11.14 -14.87
C HIS A 25 4.01 12.49 -15.34
N ASP A 26 2.72 12.72 -15.15
CA ASP A 26 2.05 13.95 -15.54
C ASP A 26 0.93 14.31 -14.55
N LYS A 27 0.54 15.59 -14.56
CA LYS A 27 -0.49 16.12 -13.66
C LYS A 27 -1.90 15.62 -13.99
N LYS A 28 -2.15 15.18 -15.23
CA LYS A 28 -3.44 14.65 -15.65
C LYS A 28 -3.63 13.18 -15.27
N LYS A 29 -2.58 12.54 -14.76
CA LYS A 29 -2.54 11.13 -14.35
C LYS A 29 -2.81 10.17 -15.52
N GLU A 30 -2.47 10.57 -16.74
CA GLU A 30 -2.72 9.77 -17.95
C GLU A 30 -1.57 8.80 -18.23
N ARG A 31 -0.34 9.16 -17.87
CA ARG A 31 0.85 8.31 -18.01
C ARG A 31 1.39 7.92 -16.65
N PHE A 32 1.60 6.63 -16.46
CA PHE A 32 2.14 6.07 -15.23
C PHE A 32 3.04 4.87 -15.49
N THR A 33 3.82 4.53 -14.47
CA THR A 33 4.56 3.27 -14.41
C THR A 33 4.19 2.57 -13.10
N ASP A 34 3.88 1.28 -13.22
CA ASP A 34 3.66 0.40 -12.07
C ASP A 34 4.96 -0.34 -11.75
N TYR A 35 5.41 -0.19 -10.51
CA TYR A 35 6.54 -0.94 -9.98
C TYR A 35 6.01 -2.10 -9.14
N GLU A 36 6.38 -3.31 -9.53
CA GLU A 36 6.12 -4.51 -8.74
C GLU A 36 6.84 -4.39 -7.39
N LEU A 37 6.12 -4.62 -6.29
CA LEU A 37 6.72 -4.67 -4.96
C LEU A 37 7.38 -6.04 -4.77
N ARG A 38 8.71 -6.06 -4.83
CA ARG A 38 9.52 -7.27 -4.62
C ARG A 38 10.01 -7.31 -3.17
N HIS A 39 9.44 -8.25 -2.41
CA HIS A 39 9.97 -8.87 -1.18
C HIS A 39 10.85 -7.99 -0.29
N ASP A 40 10.23 -6.97 0.31
CA ASP A 40 10.68 -6.51 1.62
C ASP A 40 9.49 -6.64 2.56
N ASP A 41 9.65 -7.49 3.58
CA ASP A 41 8.59 -7.76 4.53
C ASP A 41 8.52 -6.56 5.49
N LEU A 42 7.46 -5.77 5.40
CA LEU A 42 7.24 -4.68 6.35
C LEU A 42 6.74 -5.26 7.68
N SER A 43 7.61 -5.27 8.68
CA SER A 43 7.20 -5.59 10.05
C SER A 43 6.35 -4.45 10.62
N VAL A 44 5.13 -4.75 11.03
CA VAL A 44 4.19 -3.80 11.64
C VAL A 44 3.75 -4.33 13.00
N THR A 45 3.72 -3.46 14.01
CA THR A 45 3.09 -3.72 15.30
C THR A 45 1.87 -2.80 15.40
N ILE A 46 0.70 -3.37 15.66
CA ILE A 46 -0.54 -2.61 15.84
C ILE A 46 -0.67 -2.25 17.31
N ASP A 47 -0.67 -0.94 17.61
CA ASP A 47 -0.83 -0.44 18.97
C ASP A 47 -2.23 -0.77 19.53
N SER A 48 -2.33 -0.89 20.86
CA SER A 48 -3.56 -1.32 21.53
C SER A 48 -4.75 -0.35 21.37
N ASP A 49 -4.48 0.91 21.02
CA ASP A 49 -5.46 1.98 20.80
C ASP A 49 -5.66 2.31 19.32
N ALA A 50 -5.01 1.56 18.42
CA ALA A 50 -5.14 1.75 16.98
C ALA A 50 -6.54 1.41 16.46
N LEU A 51 -7.00 2.17 15.46
CA LEU A 51 -8.24 1.89 14.73
C LEU A 51 -8.01 0.77 13.71
N ALA A 52 -7.96 -0.46 14.20
CA ALA A 52 -7.82 -1.67 13.39
C ALA A 52 -8.69 -2.80 13.93
N SER A 53 -9.10 -3.71 13.06
CA SER A 53 -9.89 -4.88 13.42
C SER A 53 -9.59 -6.06 12.50
N PHE A 54 -9.44 -7.24 13.11
CA PHE A 54 -9.42 -8.49 12.38
C PHE A 54 -10.83 -9.06 12.28
N TYR A 55 -11.19 -9.52 11.09
CA TYR A 55 -12.40 -10.32 10.90
C TYR A 55 -12.19 -11.38 9.83
N SER A 56 -13.12 -12.34 9.78
CA SER A 56 -13.12 -13.40 8.77
C SER A 56 -14.39 -13.32 7.93
N ALA A 57 -14.24 -13.48 6.62
CA ALA A 57 -15.33 -13.57 5.67
C ALA A 57 -15.18 -14.86 4.86
N GLY A 58 -15.76 -15.95 5.38
CA GLY A 58 -15.48 -17.31 4.91
C GLY A 58 -14.04 -17.71 5.25
N GLU A 59 -13.29 -18.15 4.25
CA GLU A 59 -11.86 -18.51 4.38
C GLU A 59 -10.91 -17.28 4.30
N ASN A 60 -11.45 -16.08 4.05
CA ASN A 60 -10.63 -14.88 3.97
C ASN A 60 -10.44 -14.26 5.36
N HIS A 61 -9.19 -14.11 5.79
CA HIS A 61 -8.82 -13.31 6.95
C HIS A 61 -8.48 -11.88 6.52
N VAL A 62 -9.16 -10.90 7.10
CA VAL A 62 -9.05 -9.49 6.72
C VAL A 62 -8.59 -8.66 7.92
N LEU A 63 -7.66 -7.74 7.65
CA LEU A 63 -7.29 -6.64 8.53
C LEU A 63 -7.88 -5.35 7.94
N ASP A 64 -8.94 -4.84 8.55
CA ASP A 64 -9.48 -3.51 8.26
C ASP A 64 -8.86 -2.51 9.24
N HIS A 65 -8.35 -1.41 8.71
CA HIS A 65 -7.48 -0.49 9.45
C HIS A 65 -7.50 0.91 8.86
N SER A 66 -7.28 1.92 9.71
CA SER A 66 -6.98 3.27 9.22
C SER A 66 -5.54 3.35 8.69
N PRO A 67 -5.23 4.21 7.70
CA PRO A 67 -3.90 4.29 7.09
C PRO A 67 -2.77 4.50 8.11
N ASN A 68 -3.03 5.28 9.15
CA ASN A 68 -2.06 5.60 10.21
C ASN A 68 -1.55 4.35 10.94
N VAL A 69 -2.35 3.27 11.01
CA VAL A 69 -1.95 2.00 11.64
C VAL A 69 -0.73 1.38 10.95
N LEU A 70 -0.57 1.60 9.65
CA LEU A 70 0.58 1.12 8.89
C LEU A 70 1.65 2.20 8.70
N GLY A 71 1.59 3.29 9.47
CA GLY A 71 2.49 4.44 9.33
C GLY A 71 2.24 5.27 8.06
N LEU A 72 1.09 5.09 7.41
CA LEU A 72 0.71 5.85 6.23
C LEU A 72 -0.06 7.10 6.64
N LYS A 73 0.24 8.25 6.04
CA LYS A 73 -0.53 9.48 6.27
C LYS A 73 -1.76 9.49 5.36
N GLU A 74 -2.90 9.93 5.89
CA GLU A 74 -4.04 10.33 5.07
C GLU A 74 -3.63 11.51 4.16
N ILE A 75 -3.98 11.42 2.87
CA ILE A 75 -3.71 12.44 1.85
C ILE A 75 -4.93 13.33 1.68
#